data_AF-A0A2V6WWR4-F1
#
_entry.id   AF-A0A2V6WWR4-F1
#
_cell.length_a   1.000
_cell.length_b   1.000
_cell.length_c   1.000
_cell.angle_alpha   90.00
_cell.angle_beta   90.00
_cell.angle_gamma   90.00
#
_symmetry.space_group_name_H-M   'P 1'
#
loop_
_entity.id
_entity.type
_entity.pdbx_description
1 polymer ?
#
loop_
_entity_poly.entity_id
_entity_poly.type
_entity_poly.pdbx_seq_one_letter_code
_entity_poly.pdbx_strand_id
1 'polypeptide(L)' 'CYSWVSDREAIAVVNSYKIDGGKVVQIEQKLTPGQSEAWAQNAVGWANSIWQDILG' A
#
# COMPACT_ATOMS: atom_id res chain seq x y z
N CYS A 1 -0.16 -2.60 -0.98
CA CYS A 1 0.28 -2.49 -2.38
C CYS A 1 -0.47 -1.35 -3.06
N TYR A 2 0.26 -0.44 -3.68
CA TYR A 2 -0.30 0.55 -4.61
C TYR A 2 -0.20 0.01 -6.03
N SER A 3 -1.23 0.24 -6.85
CA SER A 3 -1.27 -0.13 -8.26
C SER A 3 -1.73 1.05 -9.08
N TRP A 4 -0.92 1.46 -10.06
CA TRP A 4 -1.29 2.49 -11.03
C TRP A 4 -2.30 1.92 -12.03
N VAL A 5 -3.38 2.64 -12.27
CA VAL A 5 -4.42 2.26 -13.25
C VAL A 5 -4.42 3.18 -14.48
N SER A 6 -3.75 4.32 -14.38
CA SER A 6 -3.42 5.25 -15.45
C SER A 6 -2.09 5.95 -15.14
N ASP A 7 -1.73 6.96 -15.92
CA ASP A 7 -0.58 7.84 -15.66
C ASP A 7 -0.82 8.85 -14.51
N ARG A 8 -2.06 8.94 -14.01
CA ARG A 8 -2.47 9.91 -12.98
C ARG A 8 -3.06 9.28 -11.74
N GLU A 9 -3.75 8.16 -11.88
CA GLU A 9 -4.56 7.59 -10.81
C GLU A 9 -4.03 6.23 -10.37
N ALA A 10 -4.18 5.95 -9.08
CA ALA A 10 -3.85 4.66 -8.50
C ALA A 10 -4.97 4.16 -7.59
N ILE A 11 -4.89 2.88 -7.27
CA ILE A 11 -5.65 2.20 -6.22
C ILE A 11 -4.69 1.59 -5.20
N ALA A 12 -5.21 1.22 -4.03
CA ALA A 12 -4.40 0.52 -3.03
C ALA A 12 -5.18 -0.55 -2.28
N VAL A 13 -4.46 -1.62 -1.92
CA VAL A 13 -4.87 -2.62 -0.93
C VAL A 13 -3.90 -2.52 0.24
N VAL A 14 -4.42 -2.31 1.45
CA VAL A 14 -3.64 -2.26 2.68
C VAL A 14 -4.12 -3.37 3.61
N ASN A 15 -3.21 -4.27 3.96
CA ASN A 15 -3.47 -5.38 4.86
C ASN A 15 -2.59 -5.26 6.10
N SER A 16 -3.17 -5.56 7.25
CA SER A 16 -2.45 -5.70 8.51
C SER A 16 -2.46 -7.16 8.93
N TYR A 17 -1.34 -7.63 9.47
CA TYR A 17 -1.17 -9.02 9.90
C TYR A 17 -0.65 -9.08 11.33
N LYS A 18 -0.93 -10.18 12.02
CA LYS A 18 -0.32 -10.52 13.32
C LYS A 18 0.17 -11.97 13.30
N ILE A 19 1.01 -12.32 14.26
CA ILE A 19 1.27 -13.72 14.59
C ILE A 19 0.22 -14.19 15.58
N ASP A 20 -0.45 -15.30 15.27
CA ASP A 20 -1.42 -15.96 16.12
C ASP A 20 -1.25 -17.48 16.02
N GLY A 21 -1.04 -18.14 17.17
CA GLY A 21 -0.76 -19.58 17.20
C GLY A 21 0.43 -20.03 16.34
N GLY A 22 1.46 -19.19 16.21
CA GLY A 22 2.64 -19.46 15.37
C GLY A 22 2.41 -19.30 13.87
N LYS A 23 1.27 -18.73 13.46
CA LYS A 23 0.95 -18.46 12.05
C LYS A 23 0.75 -16.97 11.81
N VAL A 24 1.08 -16.51 10.61
CA VAL A 24 0.72 -15.16 10.16
C VAL A 24 -0.76 -15.17 9.81
N VAL A 25 -1.55 -14.31 10.44
CA VAL A 25 -2.98 -14.15 10.18
C VAL A 25 -3.30 -12.70 9.83
N GLN A 26 -4.17 -12.52 8.84
CA GLN A 26 -4.65 -11.19 8.45
C GLN A 26 -5.67 -10.69 9.48
N ILE A 27 -5.51 -9.46 9.93
CA ILE A 27 -6.41 -8.82 10.91
C ILE A 27 -7.21 -7.67 10.32
N GLU A 28 -6.71 -7.04 9.27
CA GLU A 28 -7.41 -5.95 8.58
C GLU A 28 -7.11 -5.99 7.09
N GLN A 29 -8.10 -5.64 6.28
CA GLN A 29 -7.95 -5.34 4.87
C GLN A 29 -8.76 -4.09 4.53
N LYS A 30 -8.08 -3.10 3.97
CA LYS A 30 -8.67 -1.88 3.43
C LYS A 30 -8.38 -1.80 1.94
N LEU A 31 -9.44 -1.64 1.15
CA LEU A 31 -9.35 -1.30 -0.26
C LEU A 31 -9.69 0.19 -0.40
N THR A 32 -8.96 0.90 -1.26
CA THR A 32 -9.35 2.26 -1.65
C THR A 32 -10.76 2.25 -2.27
N PRO A 33 -11.65 3.21 -1.94
CA PRO A 33 -13.02 3.22 -2.48
C PRO A 33 -13.12 3.31 -4.01
N GLY A 34 -12.05 3.77 -4.66
CA GLY A 34 -11.91 3.87 -6.12
C GLY A 34 -10.51 4.37 -6.48
N GLN A 35 -10.24 4.49 -7.79
CA GLN A 35 -9.03 5.12 -8.29
C GLN A 35 -9.03 6.62 -8.01
N SER A 36 -7.87 7.19 -7.71
CA SER A 36 -7.71 8.64 -7.58
C SER A 36 -6.27 9.11 -7.73
N GLU A 37 -6.09 10.39 -8.06
CA GLU A 37 -4.77 11.05 -8.06
C GLU A 37 -4.17 11.15 -6.64
N ALA A 38 -5.00 11.23 -5.60
CA ALA A 38 -4.52 11.26 -4.21
C ALA A 38 -3.81 9.94 -3.83
N TRP A 39 -4.34 8.79 -4.28
CA TRP A 39 -3.68 7.50 -4.06
C TRP A 39 -2.39 7.38 -4.87
N ALA A 40 -2.31 7.99 -6.05
CA ALA A 40 -1.08 8.05 -6.83
C ALA A 40 0.02 8.86 -6.12
N GLN A 41 -0.33 10.02 -5.54
CA GLN A 41 0.60 10.79 -4.71
C GLN A 41 1.12 9.97 -3.51
N ASN A 42 0.22 9.24 -2.83
CA ASN A 42 0.61 8.35 -1.75
C ASN A 42 1.52 7.20 -2.22
N ALA A 43 1.30 6.67 -3.43
CA ALA A 43 2.13 5.63 -4.03
C ALA A 43 3.56 6.12 -4.30
N VAL A 44 3.71 7.34 -4.82
CA VAL A 44 5.03 7.98 -5.01
C VAL A 44 5.73 8.20 -3.67
N GLY A 45 5.00 8.72 -2.68
CA GLY A 45 5.52 8.89 -1.32
C GLY A 45 6.02 7.57 -0.73
N TRP A 46 5.21 6.51 -0.81
CA TRP A 46 5.58 5.18 -0.36
C TRP A 46 6.82 4.63 -1.06
N ALA A 47 6.91 4.78 -2.39
CA ALA A 47 8.06 4.32 -3.17
C ALA A 47 9.35 5.02 -2.75
N ASN A 48 9.30 6.34 -2.53
CA ASN A 48 10.45 7.10 -2.06
C ASN A 48 10.87 6.67 -0.65
N SER A 49 9.92 6.57 0.28
CA SER A 49 10.19 6.19 1.67
C SER A 49 10.73 4.77 1.78
N ILE A 50 10.15 3.79 1.07
CA ILE A 50 10.61 2.40 1.19
C ILE A 50 12.02 2.21 0.61
N TRP A 51 12.36 2.91 -0.48
CA TRP A 51 13.72 2.86 -1.01
C TRP A 51 14.71 3.53 -0.07
N GLN A 52 14.35 4.66 0.54
CA GLN A 52 15.17 5.31 1.56
C GLN A 52 15.37 4.41 2.79
N ASP A 53 14.32 3.72 3.25
CA ASP A 53 14.42 2.79 4.38
C ASP A 53 15.34 1.59 4.08
N ILE A 54 15.36 1.11 2.83
CA ILE A 54 16.16 -0.04 2.40
C ILE A 54 17.61 0.36 2.07
N LEU A 55 17.81 1.53 1.44
CA LEU A 55 19.09 1.91 0.81
C LEU A 55 19.80 3.10 1.48
N GLY A 56 19.10 3.92 2.28
CA GLY A 56 19.61 5.17 2.89
C GLY A 56 19.36 6.41 2.06
#